data_AF-A0AAT9N1M9-F1
#
_entry.id   AF-A0AAT9N1M9-F1
#
_cell.length_a   1.000
_cell.length_b   1.000
_cell.length_c   1.000
_cell.angle_alpha   90.00
_cell.angle_beta   90.00
_cell.angle_gamma   90.00
#
_symmetry.space_group_name_H-M   'P 1'
#
loop_
_entity.id
_entity.type
_entity.pdbx_description
1 polymer ?
#
loop_
_entity_poly.entity_id
_entity_poly.type
_entity_poly.pdbx_seq_one_letter_code
_entity_poly.pdbx_strand_id
1 'polypeptide(L)'
;MDMSLTKPVSAEQPCGPDPEYDPEYLLLFSRAAPQAEAQYGDFVSTPEAVNWPEIERDARRLLTRSKDIRVLILLLRSRIQQAGAQGLAEMLTQLAELSVIWSDALHPQLLTGEGASAESIEDAALARSNALAALLDHEGVMADIRGITLSNSAALRLQVRDVERALSAPRPADALAPESVRQQLADLEARGALPLAAFREAQESAERLQVWARETLGDLAPDFSRLRQLLALLPDVVQTTTPEIPPSPAPDPAGTVMVNAVPARAEDVPPVNTPPGISLPHNAEPGPIRDRNDALERLRCIRRWFESSEPSSPTIPLLRQAERLVGKRFSEVINEIPVELLEKWDALE
;
A
#
# COMPACT_ATOMS: atom_id res chain seq x y z
N MET A 1 25.06 7.68 2.73
CA MET A 1 24.89 6.58 3.70
C MET A 1 25.25 7.04 5.09
N ASP A 2 24.43 6.70 6.09
CA ASP A 2 24.74 6.94 7.49
C ASP A 2 25.66 5.82 8.03
N MET A 3 26.95 6.15 8.21
CA MET A 3 27.97 5.24 8.73
C MET A 3 27.79 4.89 10.22
N SER A 4 26.77 5.42 10.90
CA SER A 4 26.48 5.08 12.29
C SER A 4 25.91 3.65 12.44
N LEU A 5 25.13 3.17 11.45
CA LEU A 5 24.42 1.89 11.56
C LEU A 5 25.30 0.66 11.30
N THR A 6 26.46 0.80 10.66
CA THR A 6 27.41 -0.31 10.48
C THR A 6 28.27 -0.57 11.72
N LYS A 7 28.25 0.31 12.73
CA LYS A 7 28.97 0.13 14.00
C LYS A 7 28.21 -0.81 14.95
N PRO A 8 28.89 -1.64 15.75
CA PRO A 8 28.22 -2.47 16.76
C PRO A 8 27.52 -1.61 17.83
N VAL A 9 26.41 -2.09 18.40
CA VAL A 9 25.75 -1.47 19.56
C VAL A 9 26.60 -1.65 20.82
N SER A 10 27.15 -2.86 21.00
CA SER A 10 28.11 -3.22 22.06
C SER A 10 29.06 -4.31 21.55
N ALA A 11 30.14 -4.61 22.28
CA ALA A 11 31.07 -5.67 21.87
C ALA A 11 30.44 -7.07 21.98
N GLU A 12 29.56 -7.26 22.96
CA GLU A 12 28.91 -8.51 23.31
C GLU A 12 27.63 -8.74 22.50
N GLN A 13 26.91 -7.66 22.16
CA GLN A 13 25.70 -7.67 21.32
C GLN A 13 25.85 -6.60 20.22
N PRO A 14 26.46 -6.93 19.07
CA PRO A 14 26.72 -5.95 18.01
C PRO A 14 25.45 -5.41 17.34
N CYS A 15 24.36 -6.18 17.38
CA CYS A 15 23.04 -5.76 16.93
C CYS A 15 22.08 -5.39 18.07
N GLY A 16 22.54 -5.38 19.33
CA GLY A 16 21.68 -5.14 20.49
C GLY A 16 20.68 -6.27 20.78
N PRO A 17 19.75 -6.07 21.75
CA PRO A 17 18.70 -7.03 22.07
C PRO A 17 17.63 -7.10 20.99
N ASP A 18 16.87 -8.21 20.95
CA ASP A 18 15.70 -8.35 20.07
C ASP A 18 14.64 -7.28 20.43
N PRO A 19 14.14 -6.50 19.45
CA PRO A 19 13.21 -5.42 19.73
C PRO A 19 11.75 -5.87 19.81
N GLU A 20 11.41 -7.15 19.56
CA GLU A 20 10.03 -7.64 19.41
C GLU A 20 9.09 -7.26 20.57
N TYR A 21 9.60 -7.20 21.79
CA TYR A 21 8.85 -6.82 23.00
C TYR A 21 9.15 -5.39 23.50
N ASP A 22 9.95 -4.60 22.77
CA ASP A 22 10.22 -3.20 23.12
C ASP A 22 8.97 -2.34 22.82
N PRO A 23 8.47 -1.54 23.79
CA PRO A 23 7.30 -0.68 23.56
C PRO A 23 7.47 0.32 22.40
N GLU A 24 8.69 0.79 22.12
CA GLU A 24 8.96 1.67 20.97
C GLU A 24 8.82 0.92 19.64
N TYR A 25 9.22 -0.35 19.57
CA TYR A 25 9.03 -1.22 18.40
C TYR A 25 7.54 -1.46 18.14
N LEU A 26 6.80 -1.88 19.16
CA LEU A 26 5.35 -2.13 19.05
C LEU A 26 4.58 -0.86 18.64
N LEU A 27 4.95 0.29 19.21
CA LEU A 27 4.36 1.58 18.84
C LEU A 27 4.71 2.00 17.40
N LEU A 28 5.96 1.79 16.97
CA LEU A 28 6.42 2.09 15.62
C LEU A 28 5.64 1.29 14.57
N PHE A 29 5.48 -0.03 14.77
CA PHE A 29 4.75 -0.88 13.84
C PHE A 29 3.24 -0.60 13.85
N SER A 30 2.63 -0.34 15.01
CA SER A 30 1.20 0.03 15.07
C SER A 30 0.89 1.36 14.38
N ARG A 31 1.81 2.33 14.38
CA ARG A 31 1.69 3.59 13.63
C ARG A 31 1.89 3.46 12.12
N ALA A 32 2.65 2.44 11.70
CA ALA A 32 2.92 2.16 10.29
C ALA A 32 1.90 1.20 9.65
N ALA A 33 1.13 0.49 10.47
CA ALA A 33 0.10 -0.43 9.99
C ALA A 33 -1.00 0.32 9.24
N PRO A 34 -1.56 -0.25 8.15
CA PRO A 34 -2.74 0.29 7.51
C PRO A 34 -3.90 0.39 8.53
N GLN A 35 -4.35 1.60 8.81
CA GLN A 35 -5.57 1.81 9.56
C GLN A 35 -6.76 1.46 8.66
N ALA A 36 -7.61 0.52 9.11
CA ALA A 36 -8.84 0.20 8.41
C ALA A 36 -9.83 1.39 8.48
N GLU A 37 -10.64 1.56 7.44
CA GLU A 37 -11.72 2.55 7.46
C GLU A 37 -12.73 2.21 8.56
N ALA A 38 -12.85 3.08 9.56
CA ALA A 38 -13.76 2.84 10.68
C ALA A 38 -15.18 3.29 10.28
N GLN A 39 -16.01 2.33 9.84
CA GLN A 39 -17.40 2.59 9.50
C GLN A 39 -18.29 2.60 10.75
N TYR A 40 -18.79 3.78 11.11
CA TYR A 40 -19.77 4.01 12.17
C TYR A 40 -21.13 4.34 11.54
N GLY A 41 -21.88 3.29 11.18
CA GLY A 41 -23.13 3.43 10.44
C GLY A 41 -22.89 3.92 9.01
N ASP A 42 -23.48 5.04 8.63
CA ASP A 42 -23.27 5.64 7.30
C ASP A 42 -21.97 6.47 7.22
N PHE A 43 -21.30 6.72 8.35
CA PHE A 43 -20.04 7.45 8.39
C PHE A 43 -18.85 6.51 8.21
N VAL A 44 -18.15 6.64 7.09
CA VAL A 44 -16.84 6.00 6.87
C VAL A 44 -15.75 6.97 7.31
N SER A 45 -15.08 6.67 8.43
CA SER A 45 -13.92 7.45 8.86
C SER A 45 -12.74 7.18 7.94
N THR A 46 -12.28 8.21 7.22
CA THR A 46 -11.03 8.13 6.45
C THR A 46 -9.86 7.86 7.40
N PRO A 47 -9.05 6.80 7.18
CA PRO A 47 -7.87 6.50 7.97
C PRO A 47 -6.89 7.68 8.03
N GLU A 48 -6.23 7.89 9.17
CA GLU A 48 -5.19 8.91 9.25
C GLU A 48 -3.97 8.48 8.43
N ALA A 49 -3.45 9.39 7.60
CA ALA A 49 -2.30 9.09 6.75
C ALA A 49 -1.03 8.89 7.58
N VAL A 50 -0.26 7.83 7.27
CA VAL A 50 0.97 7.49 8.00
C VAL A 50 1.97 8.66 7.94
N ASN A 51 2.39 9.13 9.12
CA ASN A 51 3.37 10.21 9.28
C ASN A 51 4.80 9.69 9.04
N TRP A 52 5.18 9.53 7.76
CA TRP A 52 6.48 8.97 7.36
C TRP A 52 7.72 9.65 7.98
N PRO A 53 7.78 10.99 8.15
CA PRO A 53 8.88 11.63 8.89
C PRO A 53 9.03 11.16 10.34
N GLU A 54 7.93 10.91 11.05
CA GLU A 54 7.97 10.35 12.41
C GLU A 54 8.37 8.87 12.41
N ILE A 55 7.89 8.09 11.44
CA ILE A 55 8.33 6.70 11.23
C ILE A 55 9.84 6.64 10.97
N GLU A 56 10.39 7.51 10.11
CA GLU A 56 11.84 7.60 9.88
C GLU A 56 12.60 7.92 11.16
N ARG A 57 12.15 8.95 11.91
CA ARG A 57 12.79 9.36 13.17
C ARG A 57 12.82 8.21 14.19
N ASP A 58 11.68 7.58 14.43
CA ASP A 58 11.52 6.57 15.46
C ASP A 58 12.21 5.25 15.06
N ALA A 59 12.15 4.86 13.78
CA ALA A 59 12.91 3.72 13.25
C ALA A 59 14.43 3.94 13.34
N ARG A 60 14.94 5.12 12.96
CA ARG A 60 16.37 5.46 13.13
C ARG A 60 16.79 5.41 14.61
N ARG A 61 15.98 5.95 15.52
CA ARG A 61 16.26 5.90 16.97
C ARG A 61 16.38 4.44 17.43
N LEU A 62 15.41 3.60 17.06
CA LEU A 62 15.41 2.18 17.43
C LEU A 62 16.63 1.44 16.87
N LEU A 63 17.02 1.69 15.60
CA LEU A 63 18.18 1.08 14.95
C LEU A 63 19.54 1.42 15.58
N THR A 64 19.63 2.47 16.40
CA THR A 64 20.85 2.70 17.23
C THR A 64 20.97 1.73 18.41
N ARG A 65 19.85 1.17 18.88
CA ARG A 65 19.75 0.27 20.04
C ARG A 65 19.58 -1.19 19.64
N SER A 66 18.86 -1.46 18.55
CA SER A 66 18.62 -2.80 18.02
C SER A 66 18.58 -2.80 16.50
N LYS A 67 19.44 -3.59 15.85
CA LYS A 67 19.49 -3.70 14.38
C LYS A 67 18.59 -4.84 13.93
N ASP A 68 17.51 -4.51 13.24
CA ASP A 68 16.44 -5.45 12.87
C ASP A 68 15.98 -5.22 11.42
N ILE A 69 15.84 -6.31 10.65
CA ILE A 69 15.43 -6.32 9.23
C ILE A 69 14.03 -5.71 9.06
N ARG A 70 13.08 -6.02 9.95
CA ARG A 70 11.71 -5.50 9.94
C ARG A 70 11.75 -3.98 10.09
N VAL A 71 12.54 -3.49 11.04
CA VAL A 71 12.73 -2.04 11.27
C VAL A 71 13.48 -1.36 10.10
N LEU A 72 14.49 -2.01 9.52
CA LEU A 72 15.19 -1.53 8.33
C LEU A 72 14.27 -1.43 7.11
N ILE A 73 13.36 -2.38 6.92
CA ILE A 73 12.35 -2.37 5.85
C ILE A 73 11.32 -1.26 6.09
N LEU A 74 10.89 -1.03 7.32
CA LEU A 74 10.00 0.10 7.63
C LEU A 74 10.71 1.46 7.41
N LEU A 75 12.00 1.57 7.75
CA LEU A 75 12.81 2.72 7.41
C LEU A 75 12.92 2.88 5.88
N LEU A 76 13.20 1.82 5.12
CA LEU A 76 13.15 1.81 3.65
C LEU A 76 11.83 2.39 3.12
N ARG A 77 10.67 1.93 3.60
CA ARG A 77 9.36 2.49 3.22
C ARG A 77 9.28 3.99 3.45
N SER A 78 9.62 4.46 4.66
CA SER A 78 9.61 5.90 4.99
C SER A 78 10.57 6.72 4.13
N ARG A 79 11.70 6.14 3.69
CA ARG A 79 12.70 6.76 2.82
C ARG A 79 12.23 6.82 1.36
N ILE A 80 11.56 5.78 0.86
CA ILE A 80 10.91 5.82 -0.46
C ILE A 80 9.85 6.94 -0.50
N GLN A 81 9.02 7.05 0.54
CA GLN A 81 7.94 8.03 0.60
C GLN A 81 8.44 9.49 0.69
N GLN A 82 9.60 9.74 1.31
CA GLN A 82 10.18 11.08 1.46
C GLN A 82 11.22 11.46 0.40
N ALA A 83 12.01 10.51 -0.10
CA ALA A 83 13.15 10.74 -1.01
C ALA A 83 13.08 9.93 -2.32
N GLY A 84 11.97 9.23 -2.57
CA GLY A 84 11.73 8.49 -3.81
C GLY A 84 12.81 7.45 -4.10
N ALA A 85 13.28 7.43 -5.35
CA ALA A 85 14.31 6.51 -5.82
C ALA A 85 15.64 6.60 -5.06
N GLN A 86 16.02 7.79 -4.55
CA GLN A 86 17.24 7.91 -3.75
C GLN A 86 17.08 7.21 -2.40
N GLY A 87 15.94 7.40 -1.73
CA GLY A 87 15.64 6.70 -0.47
C GLY A 87 15.53 5.17 -0.64
N LEU A 88 15.03 4.71 -1.79
CA LEU A 88 15.03 3.29 -2.19
C LEU A 88 16.46 2.73 -2.28
N ALA A 89 17.34 3.37 -3.05
CA ALA A 89 18.72 2.94 -3.25
C ALA A 89 19.51 2.92 -1.94
N GLU A 90 19.54 4.05 -1.22
CA GLU A 90 20.25 4.21 0.04
C GLU A 90 19.93 3.09 1.04
N MET A 91 18.65 2.76 1.18
CA MET A 91 18.19 1.82 2.19
C MET A 91 18.27 0.35 1.76
N LEU A 92 18.09 0.04 0.47
CA LEU A 92 18.37 -1.33 -0.03
C LEU A 92 19.86 -1.64 0.05
N THR A 93 20.74 -0.70 -0.29
CA THR A 93 22.19 -0.87 -0.13
C THR A 93 22.55 -1.05 1.35
N GLN A 94 22.01 -0.23 2.24
CA GLN A 94 22.24 -0.36 3.68
C GLN A 94 21.71 -1.70 4.25
N LEU A 95 20.55 -2.18 3.81
CA LEU A 95 20.05 -3.50 4.22
C LEU A 95 20.99 -4.62 3.72
N ALA A 96 21.39 -4.60 2.45
CA ALA A 96 22.31 -5.57 1.88
C ALA A 96 23.73 -5.53 2.50
N GLU A 97 24.16 -4.38 3.02
CA GLU A 97 25.41 -4.26 3.78
C GLU A 97 25.27 -4.81 5.20
N LEU A 98 24.22 -4.43 5.93
CA LEU A 98 24.02 -4.87 7.32
C LEU A 98 23.75 -6.38 7.42
N SER A 99 23.05 -6.97 6.44
CA SER A 99 22.90 -8.43 6.34
C SER A 99 24.23 -9.16 6.19
N VAL A 100 25.21 -8.60 5.47
CA VAL A 100 26.54 -9.22 5.33
C VAL A 100 27.41 -8.96 6.57
N ILE A 101 27.45 -7.72 7.08
CA ILE A 101 28.27 -7.34 8.23
C ILE A 101 27.83 -8.08 9.51
N TRP A 102 26.52 -8.27 9.68
CA TRP A 102 25.93 -8.86 10.89
C TRP A 102 25.14 -10.14 10.60
N SER A 103 25.66 -10.99 9.70
CA SER A 103 24.97 -12.18 9.18
C SER A 103 24.26 -12.99 10.26
N ASP A 104 24.90 -13.37 11.35
CA ASP A 104 24.22 -14.14 12.41
C ASP A 104 23.40 -13.24 13.34
N ALA A 105 23.99 -12.10 13.75
CA ALA A 105 23.53 -11.27 14.87
C ALA A 105 22.38 -10.29 14.57
N LEU A 106 22.09 -9.97 13.30
CA LEU A 106 20.98 -9.08 12.92
C LEU A 106 19.62 -9.66 13.36
N HIS A 107 18.62 -8.84 13.70
CA HIS A 107 17.30 -9.35 14.10
C HIS A 107 16.31 -9.50 12.92
N PRO A 108 15.41 -10.50 12.91
CA PRO A 108 15.39 -11.69 13.77
C PRO A 108 16.66 -12.53 13.56
N GLN A 109 17.26 -13.03 14.64
CA GLN A 109 18.55 -13.74 14.59
C GLN A 109 18.43 -15.13 13.96
N LEU A 110 19.48 -15.57 13.27
CA LEU A 110 19.64 -16.99 12.95
C LEU A 110 20.21 -17.71 14.17
N LEU A 111 19.60 -18.84 14.54
CA LEU A 111 20.12 -19.68 15.59
C LEU A 111 21.18 -20.63 15.01
N THR A 112 22.42 -20.47 15.47
CA THR A 112 23.55 -21.35 15.13
C THR A 112 24.21 -21.82 16.42
N GLY A 113 24.50 -23.13 16.53
CA GLY A 113 25.29 -23.70 17.63
C GLY A 113 24.72 -24.93 18.32
N GLU A 114 25.57 -25.55 19.13
CA GLU A 114 25.30 -26.78 19.89
C GLU A 114 24.38 -26.48 21.09
N GLY A 115 23.06 -26.54 20.88
CA GLY A 115 22.06 -26.34 21.94
C GLY A 115 20.67 -25.95 21.46
N ALA A 116 20.54 -25.41 20.24
CA ALA A 116 19.25 -25.21 19.60
C ALA A 116 18.69 -26.54 19.08
N SER A 117 17.38 -26.76 19.18
CA SER A 117 16.71 -27.87 18.49
C SER A 117 16.63 -27.58 16.99
N ALA A 118 16.48 -28.63 16.17
CA ALA A 118 16.28 -28.45 14.73
C ALA A 118 15.05 -27.58 14.42
N GLU A 119 13.96 -27.77 15.18
CA GLU A 119 12.73 -26.98 15.12
C GLU A 119 13.00 -25.49 15.38
N SER A 120 13.73 -25.14 16.45
CA SER A 120 14.05 -23.73 16.73
C SER A 120 14.98 -23.09 15.68
N ILE A 121 15.88 -23.86 15.07
CA ILE A 121 16.73 -23.38 13.96
C ILE A 121 15.86 -23.08 12.72
N GLU A 122 14.92 -23.96 12.40
CA GLU A 122 13.96 -23.78 11.30
C GLU A 122 13.03 -22.58 11.55
N ASP A 123 12.47 -22.44 12.75
CA ASP A 123 11.65 -21.29 13.16
C ASP A 123 12.40 -19.97 13.02
N ALA A 124 13.67 -19.91 13.45
CA ALA A 124 14.51 -18.72 13.35
C ALA A 124 14.81 -18.34 11.88
N ALA A 125 15.11 -19.33 11.03
CA ALA A 125 15.31 -19.14 9.61
C ALA A 125 14.01 -18.68 8.90
N LEU A 126 12.87 -19.24 9.30
CA LEU A 126 11.55 -18.86 8.80
C LEU A 126 11.15 -17.44 9.23
N ALA A 127 11.39 -17.06 10.50
CA ALA A 127 11.16 -15.70 10.99
C ALA A 127 11.96 -14.66 10.20
N ARG A 128 13.24 -14.96 9.89
CA ARG A 128 14.08 -14.12 9.05
C ARG A 128 13.63 -14.10 7.58
N SER A 129 13.24 -15.24 7.03
CA SER A 129 12.66 -15.32 5.67
C SER A 129 11.43 -14.43 5.55
N ASN A 130 10.50 -14.53 6.50
CA ASN A 130 9.30 -13.70 6.56
C ASN A 130 9.63 -12.20 6.70
N ALA A 131 10.61 -11.84 7.52
CA ALA A 131 11.07 -10.46 7.63
C ALA A 131 11.60 -9.91 6.28
N LEU A 132 12.40 -10.69 5.56
CA LEU A 132 12.90 -10.33 4.23
C LEU A 132 11.81 -10.33 3.15
N ALA A 133 10.83 -11.22 3.24
CA ALA A 133 9.69 -11.30 2.34
C ALA A 133 8.80 -10.04 2.38
N ALA A 134 8.87 -9.21 3.43
CA ALA A 134 8.21 -7.91 3.47
C ALA A 134 8.69 -6.92 2.37
N LEU A 135 9.86 -7.15 1.77
CA LEU A 135 10.30 -6.44 0.55
C LEU A 135 9.41 -6.72 -0.67
N LEU A 136 8.68 -7.83 -0.66
CA LEU A 136 7.78 -8.28 -1.74
C LEU A 136 6.31 -7.90 -1.49
N ASP A 137 6.00 -7.27 -0.35
CA ASP A 137 4.62 -6.90 -0.03
C ASP A 137 4.08 -5.89 -1.05
N HIS A 138 2.98 -6.30 -1.68
CA HIS A 138 2.22 -5.58 -2.69
C HIS A 138 1.55 -4.30 -2.19
N GLU A 139 1.17 -4.20 -0.92
CA GLU A 139 0.64 -2.99 -0.26
C GLU A 139 1.75 -2.24 0.52
N GLY A 140 2.91 -2.88 0.63
CA GLY A 140 4.11 -2.41 1.29
C GLY A 140 5.12 -1.80 0.32
N VAL A 141 6.36 -2.30 0.41
CA VAL A 141 7.52 -1.81 -0.37
C VAL A 141 7.24 -1.79 -1.87
N MET A 142 6.52 -2.79 -2.42
CA MET A 142 6.24 -2.84 -3.86
C MET A 142 5.18 -1.82 -4.30
N ALA A 143 4.28 -1.37 -3.42
CA ALA A 143 3.41 -0.22 -3.67
C ALA A 143 4.20 1.11 -3.58
N ASP A 144 5.07 1.24 -2.57
CA ASP A 144 5.88 2.43 -2.38
C ASP A 144 6.79 2.70 -3.60
N ILE A 145 7.48 1.67 -4.10
CA ILE A 145 8.32 1.75 -5.32
C ILE A 145 7.48 2.18 -6.53
N ARG A 146 6.29 1.58 -6.70
CA ARG A 146 5.33 1.93 -7.76
C ARG A 146 4.83 3.38 -7.66
N GLY A 147 4.76 3.93 -6.44
CA GLY A 147 4.39 5.30 -6.15
C GLY A 147 5.49 6.34 -6.43
N ILE A 148 6.75 5.92 -6.61
CA ILE A 148 7.87 6.82 -6.93
C ILE A 148 7.53 7.64 -8.18
N THR A 149 7.66 8.95 -8.04
CA THR A 149 7.31 9.92 -9.09
C THR A 149 8.55 10.31 -9.88
N LEU A 150 8.48 10.14 -11.20
CA LEU A 150 9.55 10.38 -12.17
C LEU A 150 9.45 11.78 -12.79
N SER A 151 8.24 12.34 -12.84
CA SER A 151 7.98 13.69 -13.32
C SER A 151 6.81 14.32 -12.57
N ASN A 152 7.00 15.56 -12.11
CA ASN A 152 5.97 16.44 -11.54
C ASN A 152 5.58 17.55 -12.53
N SER A 153 5.53 17.25 -13.83
CA SER A 153 5.17 18.24 -14.84
C SER A 153 3.70 18.67 -14.71
N ALA A 154 3.40 19.94 -15.00
CA ALA A 154 2.03 20.46 -14.96
C ALA A 154 1.07 19.82 -15.98
N ALA A 155 1.60 19.13 -17.00
CA ALA A 155 0.80 18.44 -18.02
C ALA A 155 0.42 17.01 -17.60
N LEU A 156 1.34 16.30 -16.93
CA LEU A 156 1.07 14.99 -16.34
C LEU A 156 2.11 14.67 -15.24
N ARG A 157 1.63 14.07 -14.13
CA ARG A 157 2.48 13.38 -13.17
C ARG A 157 2.75 11.96 -13.70
N LEU A 158 4.02 11.57 -13.80
CA LEU A 158 4.42 10.23 -14.22
C LEU A 158 5.05 9.47 -13.05
N GLN A 159 4.54 8.28 -12.74
CA GLN A 159 5.03 7.40 -11.69
C GLN A 159 5.50 6.04 -12.26
N VAL A 160 6.27 5.29 -11.48
CA VAL A 160 6.76 3.94 -11.87
C VAL A 160 5.62 3.01 -12.27
N ARG A 161 4.49 3.03 -11.54
CA ARG A 161 3.29 2.24 -11.89
C ARG A 161 2.73 2.54 -13.27
N ASP A 162 2.85 3.78 -13.75
CA ASP A 162 2.30 4.18 -15.05
C ASP A 162 3.17 3.59 -16.17
N VAL A 163 4.49 3.53 -15.95
CA VAL A 163 5.45 2.85 -16.83
C VAL A 163 5.21 1.34 -16.85
N GLU A 164 5.06 0.73 -15.68
CA GLU A 164 4.82 -0.72 -15.54
C GLU A 164 3.52 -1.12 -16.24
N ARG A 165 2.43 -0.40 -16.02
CA ARG A 165 1.12 -0.66 -16.65
C ARG A 165 1.10 -0.36 -18.14
N ALA A 166 1.80 0.68 -18.61
CA ALA A 166 1.85 0.99 -20.04
C ALA A 166 2.62 -0.06 -20.83
N LEU A 167 3.63 -0.69 -20.22
CA LEU A 167 4.52 -1.67 -20.87
C LEU A 167 4.17 -3.13 -20.56
N SER A 168 3.15 -3.40 -19.73
CA SER A 168 2.75 -4.76 -19.40
C SER A 168 2.08 -5.49 -20.57
N ALA A 169 2.24 -6.82 -20.60
CA ALA A 169 1.53 -7.71 -21.51
C ALA A 169 0.71 -8.72 -20.69
N PRO A 170 -0.64 -8.68 -20.70
CA PRO A 170 -1.49 -7.71 -21.41
C PRO A 170 -1.41 -6.30 -20.81
N ARG A 171 -1.73 -5.29 -21.63
CA ARG A 171 -1.81 -3.88 -21.22
C ARG A 171 -3.23 -3.55 -20.74
N PRO A 172 -3.43 -2.98 -19.54
CA PRO A 172 -4.73 -2.47 -19.10
C PRO A 172 -5.31 -1.44 -20.07
N ALA A 173 -6.63 -1.42 -20.24
CA ALA A 173 -7.30 -0.50 -21.17
C ALA A 173 -7.17 0.97 -20.76
N ASP A 174 -7.13 1.22 -19.46
CA ASP A 174 -6.98 2.52 -18.80
C ASP A 174 -5.52 2.99 -18.63
N ALA A 175 -4.54 2.13 -18.95
CA ALA A 175 -3.14 2.51 -18.89
C ALA A 175 -2.79 3.54 -19.97
N LEU A 176 -1.74 4.34 -19.73
CA LEU A 176 -1.19 5.24 -20.73
C LEU A 176 -0.75 4.47 -22.00
N ALA A 177 -0.71 5.18 -23.12
CA ALA A 177 -0.19 4.63 -24.38
C ALA A 177 1.31 4.36 -24.25
N PRO A 178 1.83 3.18 -24.65
CA PRO A 178 3.25 2.83 -24.52
C PRO A 178 4.18 3.89 -25.13
N GLU A 179 3.82 4.41 -26.30
CA GLU A 179 4.61 5.40 -27.03
C GLU A 179 4.68 6.75 -26.29
N SER A 180 3.58 7.19 -25.69
CA SER A 180 3.54 8.42 -24.88
C SER A 180 4.44 8.29 -23.64
N VAL A 181 4.48 7.12 -23.02
CA VAL A 181 5.37 6.86 -21.88
C VAL A 181 6.84 6.80 -22.33
N ARG A 182 7.15 6.12 -23.44
CA ARG A 182 8.52 6.08 -24.00
C ARG A 182 9.03 7.47 -24.34
N GLN A 183 8.22 8.32 -24.99
CA GLN A 183 8.60 9.71 -25.27
C GLN A 183 8.83 10.52 -24.00
N GLN A 184 7.94 10.42 -23.00
CA GLN A 184 8.12 11.13 -21.73
C GLN A 184 9.40 10.68 -20.99
N LEU A 185 9.72 9.39 -21.00
CA LEU A 185 10.95 8.87 -20.41
C LEU A 185 12.19 9.37 -21.17
N ALA A 186 12.20 9.32 -22.50
CA ALA A 186 13.29 9.85 -23.32
C ALA A 186 13.49 11.37 -23.09
N ASP A 187 12.41 12.15 -23.00
CA ASP A 187 12.48 13.58 -22.69
C ASP A 187 13.04 13.85 -21.28
N LEU A 188 12.73 13.00 -20.29
CA LEU A 188 13.26 13.11 -18.93
C LEU A 188 14.73 12.69 -18.87
N GLU A 189 15.12 11.66 -19.61
CA GLU A 189 16.50 11.19 -19.75
C GLU A 189 17.39 12.25 -20.39
N ALA A 190 16.97 12.83 -21.51
CA ALA A 190 17.68 13.89 -22.22
C ALA A 190 17.90 15.16 -21.35
N ARG A 191 17.10 15.34 -20.30
CA ARG A 191 17.24 16.40 -19.29
C ARG A 191 18.01 15.98 -18.04
N GLY A 192 18.48 14.74 -17.95
CA GLY A 192 19.14 14.17 -16.77
C GLY A 192 18.22 14.03 -15.54
N ALA A 193 16.90 14.02 -15.74
CA ALA A 193 15.91 14.04 -14.67
C ALA A 193 15.46 12.65 -14.18
N LEU A 194 15.72 11.58 -14.96
CA LEU A 194 15.42 10.21 -14.52
C LEU A 194 16.41 9.73 -13.46
N PRO A 195 15.96 9.12 -12.35
CA PRO A 195 16.83 8.61 -11.28
C PRO A 195 17.47 7.24 -11.62
N LEU A 196 17.98 7.07 -12.84
CA LEU A 196 18.49 5.78 -13.35
C LEU A 196 19.63 5.20 -12.52
N ALA A 197 20.52 6.04 -11.99
CA ALA A 197 21.60 5.61 -11.11
C ALA A 197 21.08 4.96 -9.82
N ALA A 198 20.04 5.55 -9.21
CA ALA A 198 19.44 5.02 -7.99
C ALA A 198 18.68 3.71 -8.23
N PHE A 199 17.97 3.58 -9.37
CA PHE A 199 17.36 2.30 -9.75
C PHE A 199 18.39 1.20 -10.03
N ARG A 200 19.53 1.54 -10.64
CA ARG A 200 20.64 0.60 -10.86
C ARG A 200 21.29 0.16 -9.55
N GLU A 201 21.60 1.09 -8.65
CA GLU A 201 22.13 0.77 -7.31
C GLU A 201 21.15 -0.11 -6.52
N ALA A 202 19.86 0.23 -6.53
CA ALA A 202 18.82 -0.58 -5.90
C ALA A 202 18.76 -2.01 -6.48
N GLN A 203 18.92 -2.17 -7.80
CA GLN A 203 18.96 -3.47 -8.48
C GLN A 203 20.20 -4.28 -8.07
N GLU A 204 21.39 -3.66 -8.04
CA GLU A 204 22.64 -4.31 -7.60
C GLU A 204 22.56 -4.75 -6.14
N SER A 205 21.99 -3.92 -5.26
CA SER A 205 21.76 -4.25 -3.84
C SER A 205 20.70 -5.33 -3.64
N ALA A 206 19.64 -5.36 -4.45
CA ALA A 206 18.66 -6.45 -4.44
C ALA A 206 19.25 -7.78 -4.93
N GLU A 207 20.17 -7.76 -5.90
CA GLU A 207 20.90 -8.96 -6.34
C GLU A 207 21.82 -9.48 -5.23
N ARG A 208 22.62 -8.61 -4.62
CA ARG A 208 23.47 -8.95 -3.46
C ARG A 208 22.67 -9.57 -2.33
N LEU A 209 21.51 -8.98 -1.99
CA LEU A 209 20.65 -9.50 -0.94
C LEU A 209 20.01 -10.84 -1.33
N GLN A 210 19.67 -11.06 -2.61
CA GLN A 210 19.19 -12.36 -3.10
C GLN A 210 20.24 -13.46 -2.96
N VAL A 211 21.50 -13.18 -3.30
CA VAL A 211 22.63 -14.12 -3.16
C VAL A 211 22.84 -14.47 -1.69
N TRP A 212 23.02 -13.46 -0.84
CA TRP A 212 23.20 -13.66 0.61
C TRP A 212 22.03 -14.42 1.26
N ALA A 213 20.79 -14.12 0.87
CA ALA A 213 19.62 -14.82 1.40
C ALA A 213 19.63 -16.31 1.01
N ARG A 214 20.03 -16.66 -0.23
CA ARG A 214 20.17 -18.06 -0.66
C ARG A 214 21.31 -18.79 0.05
N GLU A 215 22.42 -18.11 0.30
CA GLU A 215 23.57 -18.67 1.02
C GLU A 215 23.26 -18.93 2.51
N THR A 216 22.41 -18.10 3.13
CA THR A 216 22.10 -18.18 4.57
C THR A 216 20.80 -18.90 4.92
N LEU A 217 19.79 -18.88 4.04
CA LEU A 217 18.46 -19.48 4.26
C LEU A 217 18.15 -20.67 3.34
N GLY A 218 18.97 -20.93 2.33
CA GLY A 218 18.76 -22.03 1.38
C GLY A 218 17.39 -21.92 0.68
N ASP A 219 16.61 -23.00 0.74
CA ASP A 219 15.27 -23.08 0.14
C ASP A 219 14.24 -22.16 0.81
N LEU A 220 14.50 -21.66 2.03
CA LEU A 220 13.65 -20.66 2.69
C LEU A 220 13.91 -19.23 2.19
N ALA A 221 14.89 -18.99 1.32
CA ALA A 221 15.19 -17.66 0.81
C ALA A 221 14.05 -17.11 -0.08
N PRO A 222 13.49 -15.92 0.20
CA PRO A 222 12.47 -15.33 -0.67
C PRO A 222 13.04 -15.01 -2.07
N ASP A 223 12.19 -15.15 -3.09
CA ASP A 223 12.54 -14.85 -4.48
C ASP A 223 12.29 -13.37 -4.82
N PHE A 224 13.37 -12.59 -4.85
CA PHE A 224 13.35 -11.17 -5.21
C PHE A 224 13.28 -10.93 -6.73
N SER A 225 13.06 -11.94 -7.57
CA SER A 225 12.94 -11.77 -9.03
C SER A 225 11.86 -10.75 -9.42
N ARG A 226 10.74 -10.66 -8.70
CA ARG A 226 9.70 -9.62 -8.94
C ARG A 226 10.16 -8.22 -8.56
N LEU A 227 10.87 -8.06 -7.45
CA LEU A 227 11.47 -6.79 -7.05
C LEU A 227 12.52 -6.35 -8.08
N ARG A 228 13.44 -7.24 -8.47
CA ARG A 228 14.47 -6.97 -9.48
C ARG A 228 13.89 -6.57 -10.84
N GLN A 229 12.81 -7.22 -11.29
CA GLN A 229 12.07 -6.84 -12.50
C GLN A 229 11.50 -5.41 -12.42
N LEU A 230 10.91 -5.03 -11.28
CA LEU A 230 10.38 -3.67 -11.06
C LEU A 230 11.50 -2.62 -11.02
N LEU A 231 12.66 -2.96 -10.46
CA LEU A 231 13.83 -2.07 -10.40
C LEU A 231 14.51 -1.88 -11.76
N ALA A 232 14.58 -2.94 -12.58
CA ALA A 232 15.17 -2.89 -13.92
C ALA A 232 14.31 -2.14 -14.96
N LEU A 233 13.01 -1.93 -14.67
CA LEU A 233 12.03 -1.35 -15.60
C LEU A 233 12.50 -0.03 -16.26
N LEU A 234 13.05 0.92 -15.50
CA LEU A 234 13.49 2.20 -16.07
C LEU A 234 14.85 2.10 -16.78
N PRO A 235 15.89 1.48 -16.18
CA PRO A 235 17.14 1.21 -16.91
C PRO A 235 16.95 0.49 -18.24
N ASP A 236 16.08 -0.52 -18.31
CA ASP A 236 15.90 -1.35 -19.51
C ASP A 236 15.17 -0.58 -20.62
N VAL A 237 14.10 0.16 -20.28
CA VAL A 237 13.36 0.96 -21.27
C VAL A 237 14.28 1.99 -21.93
N VAL A 238 15.08 2.70 -21.14
CA VAL A 238 16.07 3.68 -21.60
C VAL A 238 17.11 3.05 -22.54
N GLN A 239 17.64 1.87 -22.19
CA GLN A 239 18.57 1.14 -23.05
C GLN A 239 17.91 0.74 -24.39
N THR A 240 16.63 0.38 -24.41
CA THR A 240 15.90 0.09 -25.66
C THR A 240 15.50 1.32 -26.48
N THR A 241 15.49 2.52 -25.90
CA THR A 241 15.17 3.78 -26.61
C THR A 241 16.40 4.54 -27.09
N THR A 242 17.59 4.23 -26.57
CA THR A 242 18.86 4.65 -27.20
C THR A 242 18.99 3.88 -28.51
N PRO A 243 19.02 4.54 -29.69
CA PRO A 243 19.25 3.83 -30.93
C PRO A 243 20.70 3.33 -30.94
N GLU A 244 20.89 2.00 -30.91
CA GLU A 244 22.05 1.43 -31.60
C GLU A 244 22.00 1.96 -33.02
N ILE A 245 22.99 2.78 -33.41
CA ILE A 245 23.12 3.27 -34.78
C ILE A 245 23.33 2.02 -35.66
N PRO A 246 22.36 1.60 -36.48
CA PRO A 246 22.55 0.44 -37.32
C PRO A 246 23.56 0.84 -38.40
N PRO A 247 24.54 -0.01 -38.75
CA PRO A 247 25.38 0.25 -39.91
C PRO A 247 24.48 0.37 -41.15
N SER A 248 24.45 1.55 -41.75
CA SER A 248 23.53 1.90 -42.84
C SER A 248 23.67 0.90 -44.01
N PRO A 249 22.60 0.18 -44.40
CA PRO A 249 22.59 -0.48 -45.70
C PRO A 249 22.48 0.59 -46.79
N ALA A 250 23.27 0.45 -47.86
CA ALA A 250 23.16 1.27 -49.06
C ALA A 250 21.91 0.88 -49.88
N PRO A 251 21.33 1.79 -50.68
CA PRO A 251 20.04 1.57 -51.34
C PRO A 251 20.19 0.88 -52.72
N ASP A 252 19.18 0.08 -53.12
CA ASP A 252 18.79 -0.14 -54.52
C ASP A 252 17.40 -0.84 -54.63
N PRO A 253 16.70 -0.91 -55.80
CA PRO A 253 15.45 -0.17 -55.89
C PRO A 253 14.20 -0.90 -56.49
N ALA A 254 13.07 -0.17 -56.39
CA ALA A 254 11.90 -0.14 -57.31
C ALA A 254 10.85 -1.28 -57.38
N GLY A 255 9.57 -0.86 -57.35
CA GLY A 255 8.39 -1.59 -57.86
C GLY A 255 7.73 -2.58 -56.87
N THR A 256 6.40 -2.73 -56.77
CA THR A 256 5.32 -2.38 -57.72
C THR A 256 3.97 -2.22 -56.98
N VAL A 257 3.04 -1.43 -57.54
CA VAL A 257 1.68 -1.17 -57.03
C VAL A 257 0.69 -2.29 -57.45
N MET A 258 -0.24 -2.70 -56.57
CA MET A 258 -1.54 -3.23 -57.01
C MET A 258 -2.66 -3.02 -55.97
N VAL A 259 -3.93 -3.18 -56.41
CA VAL A 259 -5.13 -2.46 -55.91
C VAL A 259 -6.38 -3.37 -55.84
N ASN A 260 -7.41 -2.95 -55.07
CA ASN A 260 -8.77 -3.52 -54.85
C ASN A 260 -8.88 -4.59 -53.73
N ALA A 261 -9.77 -4.50 -52.70
CA ALA A 261 -11.25 -4.27 -52.64
C ALA A 261 -12.06 -5.52 -53.10
N VAL A 262 -13.21 -5.92 -52.54
CA VAL A 262 -14.35 -5.33 -51.77
C VAL A 262 -14.96 -6.46 -50.84
N PRO A 263 -16.08 -6.37 -50.06
CA PRO A 263 -17.04 -5.29 -49.74
C PRO A 263 -17.42 -5.16 -48.21
N ALA A 264 -18.54 -4.48 -47.89
CA ALA A 264 -19.16 -4.34 -46.55
C ALA A 264 -20.57 -4.99 -46.48
N ARG A 265 -21.14 -5.13 -45.27
CA ARG A 265 -22.55 -5.53 -45.04
C ARG A 265 -23.17 -4.66 -43.94
N ALA A 266 -24.44 -4.27 -44.10
CA ALA A 266 -25.19 -3.42 -43.17
C ALA A 266 -26.26 -4.22 -42.44
N GLU A 267 -26.59 -3.83 -41.20
CA GLU A 267 -27.79 -4.25 -40.48
C GLU A 267 -28.43 -3.06 -39.74
N ASP A 268 -29.71 -3.21 -39.44
CA ASP A 268 -30.71 -2.14 -39.26
C ASP A 268 -31.26 -2.10 -37.81
N VAL A 269 -31.92 -1.01 -37.41
CA VAL A 269 -32.37 -0.78 -36.02
C VAL A 269 -33.89 -0.58 -35.93
N PRO A 270 -34.58 -1.24 -34.98
CA PRO A 270 -35.86 -0.75 -34.45
C PRO A 270 -35.93 -0.63 -32.90
N PRO A 271 -36.90 0.11 -32.34
CA PRO A 271 -36.78 0.72 -31.00
C PRO A 271 -37.58 0.07 -29.85
N VAL A 272 -37.38 0.63 -28.65
CA VAL A 272 -37.93 0.26 -27.34
C VAL A 272 -39.44 0.59 -27.18
N ASN A 273 -40.14 -0.22 -26.38
CA ASN A 273 -41.46 0.07 -25.82
C ASN A 273 -41.52 -0.31 -24.33
N THR A 274 -42.29 0.46 -23.52
CA THR A 274 -42.41 0.29 -22.06
C THR A 274 -43.88 0.10 -21.65
N PRO A 275 -44.21 -0.82 -20.73
CA PRO A 275 -45.55 -0.92 -20.11
C PRO A 275 -45.58 -0.57 -18.60
N PRO A 276 -46.75 -0.21 -18.01
CA PRO A 276 -46.82 0.31 -16.63
C PRO A 276 -47.43 -0.63 -15.56
N GLY A 277 -46.91 -0.51 -14.33
CA GLY A 277 -47.59 -0.47 -13.01
C GLY A 277 -48.68 -1.48 -12.57
N ILE A 278 -48.47 -2.09 -11.39
CA ILE A 278 -49.53 -2.58 -10.47
C ILE A 278 -49.16 -2.20 -9.02
N SER A 279 -50.15 -1.83 -8.19
CA SER A 279 -49.99 -1.34 -6.81
C SER A 279 -50.26 -2.40 -5.72
N LEU A 280 -49.79 -2.16 -4.50
CA LEU A 280 -50.10 -2.92 -3.27
C LEU A 280 -50.61 -1.97 -2.15
N PRO A 281 -51.28 -2.49 -1.10
CA PRO A 281 -52.39 -1.78 -0.46
C PRO A 281 -52.03 -0.73 0.61
N HIS A 282 -52.97 0.19 0.83
CA HIS A 282 -53.00 1.19 1.90
C HIS A 282 -52.81 0.56 3.30
N ASN A 283 -51.86 1.09 4.06
CA ASN A 283 -51.84 0.99 5.51
C ASN A 283 -52.41 2.29 6.09
N ALA A 284 -53.21 2.22 7.16
CA ALA A 284 -53.84 3.40 7.75
C ALA A 284 -52.78 4.37 8.30
N GLU A 285 -52.96 5.67 8.06
CA GLU A 285 -52.02 6.68 8.57
C GLU A 285 -51.96 6.66 10.11
N PRO A 286 -50.76 6.62 10.71
CA PRO A 286 -50.62 6.71 12.15
C PRO A 286 -50.99 8.12 12.62
N GLY A 287 -52.13 8.25 13.30
CA GLY A 287 -52.61 9.53 13.85
C GLY A 287 -51.59 10.20 14.79
N PRO A 288 -51.77 11.50 15.12
CA PRO A 288 -50.78 12.29 15.86
C PRO A 288 -50.40 11.67 17.20
N ILE A 289 -49.15 11.89 17.62
CA ILE A 289 -48.62 11.44 18.92
C ILE A 289 -49.35 12.19 20.04
N ARG A 290 -49.95 11.45 20.98
CA ARG A 290 -50.82 12.03 22.02
C ARG A 290 -50.10 12.38 23.31
N ASP A 291 -49.12 11.56 23.71
CA ASP A 291 -48.35 11.73 24.93
C ASP A 291 -46.96 11.06 24.84
N ARG A 292 -46.18 11.17 25.91
CA ARG A 292 -44.81 10.62 26.00
C ARG A 292 -44.76 9.09 25.95
N ASN A 293 -45.81 8.39 26.37
CA ASN A 293 -45.86 6.93 26.33
C ASN A 293 -46.21 6.44 24.92
N ASP A 294 -47.16 7.09 24.24
CA ASP A 294 -47.44 6.89 22.81
C ASP A 294 -46.17 7.10 21.96
N ALA A 295 -45.40 8.16 22.22
CA ALA A 295 -44.09 8.38 21.58
C ALA A 295 -43.09 7.22 21.80
N LEU A 296 -43.00 6.72 23.04
CA LEU A 296 -42.12 5.61 23.41
C LEU A 296 -42.54 4.28 22.78
N GLU A 297 -43.85 4.02 22.67
CA GLU A 297 -44.38 2.83 22.02
C GLU A 297 -44.16 2.84 20.50
N ARG A 298 -44.21 4.02 19.86
CA ARG A 298 -43.83 4.20 18.45
C ARG A 298 -42.34 3.98 18.23
N LEU A 299 -41.47 4.54 19.07
CA LEU A 299 -40.02 4.28 19.03
C LEU A 299 -39.71 2.77 19.12
N ARG A 300 -40.37 2.06 20.04
CA ARG A 300 -40.27 0.60 20.17
C ARG A 300 -40.79 -0.16 18.95
N CYS A 301 -41.85 0.34 18.31
CA CYS A 301 -42.38 -0.25 17.09
C CYS A 301 -41.39 -0.10 15.92
N ILE A 302 -40.85 1.11 15.74
CA ILE A 302 -39.82 1.42 14.73
C ILE A 302 -38.56 0.57 14.97
N ARG A 303 -38.08 0.46 16.22
CA ARG A 303 -36.93 -0.40 16.53
C ARG A 303 -37.20 -1.86 16.20
N ARG A 304 -38.36 -2.41 16.57
CA ARG A 304 -38.71 -3.80 16.25
C ARG A 304 -38.77 -4.03 14.74
N TRP A 305 -39.22 -3.05 13.96
CA TRP A 305 -39.14 -3.10 12.51
C TRP A 305 -37.69 -3.20 12.04
N PHE A 306 -36.80 -2.29 12.45
CA PHE A 306 -35.36 -2.36 12.12
C PHE A 306 -34.71 -3.68 12.55
N GLU A 307 -34.97 -4.16 13.78
CA GLU A 307 -34.45 -5.45 14.27
C GLU A 307 -34.92 -6.65 13.44
N SER A 308 -36.04 -6.54 12.71
CA SER A 308 -36.60 -7.60 11.86
C SER A 308 -36.31 -7.46 10.35
N SER A 309 -36.14 -6.23 9.87
CA SER A 309 -35.96 -5.91 8.44
C SER A 309 -34.51 -5.58 8.09
N GLU A 310 -33.76 -5.00 9.03
CA GLU A 310 -32.36 -4.57 8.85
C GLU A 310 -31.56 -4.86 10.15
N PRO A 311 -31.32 -6.13 10.52
CA PRO A 311 -30.74 -6.49 11.82
C PRO A 311 -29.33 -5.94 12.06
N SER A 312 -28.62 -5.53 11.01
CA SER A 312 -27.30 -4.88 11.08
C SER A 312 -27.36 -3.34 11.10
N SER A 313 -28.55 -2.75 11.15
CA SER A 313 -28.74 -1.30 11.03
C SER A 313 -28.15 -0.54 12.23
N PRO A 314 -27.30 0.49 12.00
CA PRO A 314 -26.72 1.32 13.07
C PRO A 314 -27.78 2.09 13.86
N THR A 315 -28.97 2.23 13.30
CA THR A 315 -30.13 2.88 13.92
C THR A 315 -30.66 2.08 15.13
N ILE A 316 -30.44 0.77 15.20
CA ILE A 316 -30.92 -0.09 16.31
C ILE A 316 -30.35 0.34 17.67
N PRO A 317 -29.02 0.45 17.89
CA PRO A 317 -28.47 0.92 19.16
C PRO A 317 -28.87 2.39 19.47
N LEU A 318 -29.01 3.25 18.46
CA LEU A 318 -29.46 4.63 18.64
C LEU A 318 -30.92 4.69 19.13
N LEU A 319 -31.82 3.88 18.56
CA LEU A 319 -33.20 3.75 19.03
C LEU A 319 -33.28 3.15 20.44
N ARG A 320 -32.42 2.18 20.77
CA ARG A 320 -32.29 1.65 22.15
C ARG A 320 -31.82 2.73 23.12
N GLN A 321 -30.91 3.61 22.71
CA GLN A 321 -30.45 4.71 23.55
C GLN A 321 -31.53 5.78 23.70
N ALA A 322 -32.22 6.17 22.62
CA ALA A 322 -33.40 7.03 22.69
C ALA A 322 -34.45 6.48 23.67
N GLU A 323 -34.83 5.20 23.55
CA GLU A 323 -35.75 4.52 24.50
C GLU A 323 -35.28 4.60 25.97
N ARG A 324 -33.96 4.52 26.24
CA ARG A 324 -33.37 4.63 27.58
C ARG A 324 -33.35 6.07 28.12
N LEU A 325 -33.39 7.07 27.24
CA LEU A 325 -33.35 8.49 27.58
C LEU A 325 -34.78 9.06 27.79
N VAL A 326 -35.80 8.51 27.12
CA VAL A 326 -37.19 9.00 27.23
C VAL A 326 -37.66 9.05 28.69
N GLY A 327 -37.75 10.27 29.21
CA GLY A 327 -38.36 10.55 30.51
C GLY A 327 -37.41 10.60 31.71
N LYS A 328 -36.11 10.43 31.51
CA LYS A 328 -35.07 10.81 32.49
C LYS A 328 -34.91 12.34 32.51
N ARG A 329 -34.30 12.88 33.57
CA ARG A 329 -33.90 14.30 33.64
C ARG A 329 -32.54 14.50 32.97
N PHE A 330 -32.30 15.67 32.38
CA PHE A 330 -31.04 15.98 31.68
C PHE A 330 -29.78 15.70 32.56
N SER A 331 -29.84 16.05 33.84
CA SER A 331 -28.77 15.78 34.82
C SER A 331 -28.44 14.29 35.03
N GLU A 332 -29.36 13.37 34.68
CA GLU A 332 -29.20 11.92 34.81
C GLU A 332 -28.60 11.29 33.54
N VAL A 333 -28.45 12.06 32.46
CA VAL A 333 -28.09 11.56 31.12
C VAL A 333 -26.95 12.32 30.45
N ILE A 334 -26.37 13.32 31.12
CA ILE A 334 -25.30 14.18 30.57
C ILE A 334 -24.03 13.41 30.15
N ASN A 335 -23.83 12.19 30.68
CA ASN A 335 -22.72 11.28 30.31
C ASN A 335 -23.17 10.09 29.45
N GLU A 336 -24.46 9.99 29.07
CA GLU A 336 -25.00 8.91 28.24
C GLU A 336 -24.94 9.21 26.73
N ILE A 337 -24.53 10.42 26.34
CA ILE A 337 -24.08 10.80 25.00
C ILE A 337 -22.81 11.65 25.17
N PRO A 338 -21.66 11.28 24.55
CA PRO A 338 -20.44 12.10 24.64
C PRO A 338 -20.63 13.50 24.05
N VAL A 339 -20.03 14.51 24.67
CA VAL A 339 -20.20 15.92 24.25
C VAL A 339 -19.60 16.14 22.86
N GLU A 340 -18.49 15.47 22.56
CA GLU A 340 -17.81 15.48 21.26
C GLU A 340 -18.64 14.85 20.14
N LEU A 341 -19.69 14.11 20.48
CA LEU A 341 -20.67 13.56 19.52
C LEU A 341 -21.78 14.58 19.25
N LEU A 342 -22.26 15.27 20.30
CA LEU A 342 -23.26 16.33 20.19
C LEU A 342 -22.72 17.52 19.38
N GLU A 343 -21.50 17.99 19.69
CA GLU A 343 -20.82 19.07 18.96
C GLU A 343 -20.64 18.75 17.46
N LYS A 344 -20.53 17.46 17.09
CA LYS A 344 -20.43 17.03 15.69
C LYS A 344 -21.79 16.92 14.99
N TRP A 345 -22.87 16.70 15.72
CA TRP A 345 -24.22 16.70 15.17
C TRP A 345 -24.75 18.13 14.99
N ASP A 346 -24.54 19.00 15.98
CA ASP A 346 -24.91 20.43 15.91
C ASP A 346 -24.13 21.19 14.82
N ALA A 347 -23.00 20.65 14.34
CA ALA A 347 -22.22 21.19 13.22
C ALA A 347 -22.70 20.73 11.82
N LEU A 348 -23.75 19.90 11.75
CA LEU A 348 -24.32 19.35 10.51
C LEU A 348 -25.74 19.83 10.21
N GLU A 349 -26.38 20.57 11.13
CA GLU A 349 -27.64 21.32 10.91
C GLU A 349 -27.40 22.78 10.48
#